data_AF-A0A7S2B0X7-F1
#
_entry.id   AF-A0A7S2B0X7-F1
#
_cell.length_a   1.000
_cell.length_b   1.000
_cell.length_c   1.000
_cell.angle_alpha   90.00
_cell.angle_beta   90.00
_cell.angle_gamma   90.00
#
_symmetry.space_group_name_H-M   'P 1'
#
loop_
_entity.id
_entity.type
_entity.pdbx_description
1 polymer ?
#
loop_
_entity_poly.entity_id
_entity_poly.type
_entity_poly.pdbx_seq_one_letter_code
_entity_poly.pdbx_strand_id
1 'polypeptide(L)'
;GLERGGGEAADELLLPPCGAWDYPLCRAEKVRRLLALYEAELQQRDDELRGVVAGERSQPTVSGASSPTGHGAPASTLSDPVKPVFASGLRMDRVASVRWDAAEGVHWLHLGCGQAGLDLGLASGELLLEDGEHVRLVRGRADTRDGRLADWLTLVTSRLRSVTLGRQHGRAGPGFSFIATPGCEICGLELEKDGSLRGVQQRSLAAAGGAGGA
;
A
#
# COMPACT_ATOMS: atom_id res chain seq x y z
N GLY A 1 49.02 53.66 11.55
CA GLY A 1 48.54 52.38 11.02
C GLY A 1 47.57 51.81 12.03
N LEU A 2 46.29 51.68 11.68
CA LEU A 2 45.31 50.98 12.50
C LEU A 2 45.14 49.58 11.94
N GLU A 3 45.45 48.59 12.76
CA GLU A 3 45.28 47.18 12.44
C GLU A 3 43.80 46.78 12.54
N ARG A 4 43.28 46.18 11.47
CA ARG A 4 41.95 45.57 11.41
C ARG A 4 42.02 44.19 12.08
N GLY A 5 41.46 44.08 13.28
CA GLY A 5 41.09 42.79 13.87
C GLY A 5 39.79 42.28 13.26
N GLY A 6 39.88 41.25 12.41
CA GLY A 6 38.74 40.50 11.90
C GLY A 6 38.37 39.39 12.88
N GLY A 7 37.30 39.59 13.64
CA GLY A 7 36.68 38.52 14.43
C GLY A 7 35.64 37.80 13.59
N GLU A 8 35.88 36.52 13.29
CA GLU A 8 34.85 35.61 12.79
C GLU A 8 33.80 35.43 13.89
N ALA A 9 32.66 36.10 13.73
CA ALA A 9 31.46 35.79 14.50
C ALA A 9 30.92 34.45 13.98
N ALA A 10 31.23 33.37 14.70
CA ALA A 10 30.52 32.11 14.55
C ALA A 10 29.08 32.33 15.01
N ASP A 11 28.20 32.61 14.05
CA ASP A 11 26.77 32.75 14.26
C ASP A 11 26.24 31.37 14.67
N GLU A 12 26.02 31.18 15.97
CA GLU A 12 25.43 29.96 16.51
C GLU A 12 24.02 29.82 15.91
N LEU A 13 23.86 28.89 14.97
CA LEU A 13 22.57 28.52 14.40
C LEU A 13 21.65 28.01 15.51
N LEU A 14 20.85 28.92 16.06
CA LEU A 14 19.74 28.63 16.98
C LEU A 14 18.69 27.81 16.23
N LEU A 15 18.84 26.49 16.26
CA LEU A 15 17.83 25.57 15.74
C LEU A 15 16.59 25.67 16.63
N PRO A 16 15.41 26.05 16.08
CA PRO A 16 14.20 26.21 16.87
C PRO A 16 13.76 24.86 17.47
N PRO A 17 13.11 24.89 18.66
CA PRO A 17 12.69 23.68 19.36
C PRO A 17 11.82 22.81 18.44
N CYS A 18 12.27 21.58 18.24
CA CYS A 18 11.64 20.58 17.39
C CYS A 18 10.17 20.38 17.82
N GLY A 19 9.25 20.49 16.86
CA GLY A 19 7.82 20.36 17.12
C GLY A 19 7.40 18.91 17.37
N ALA A 20 6.83 18.66 18.54
CA ALA A 20 5.77 17.70 18.91
C ALA A 20 5.81 16.22 18.42
N TRP A 21 6.79 15.78 17.64
CA TRP A 21 7.04 14.36 17.30
C TRP A 21 8.36 13.82 17.87
N ASP A 22 9.07 14.65 18.61
CA ASP A 22 10.30 14.30 19.31
C ASP A 22 10.07 14.44 20.83
N TYR A 23 9.66 13.35 21.49
CA TYR A 23 10.48 12.99 22.64
C TYR A 23 11.65 12.26 21.99
N PRO A 24 12.80 12.92 21.80
CA PRO A 24 13.71 12.52 20.76
C PRO A 24 14.31 11.22 21.21
N LEU A 25 13.91 10.12 20.56
CA LEU A 25 14.87 9.07 20.37
C LEU A 25 16.09 9.78 19.82
N CYS A 26 17.17 9.81 20.58
CA CYS A 26 18.41 10.39 20.11
C CYS A 26 18.72 9.72 18.76
N ARG A 27 19.51 10.36 17.90
CA ARG A 27 19.90 9.76 16.62
C ARG A 27 20.34 8.29 16.80
N ALA A 28 21.05 7.99 17.89
CA ALA A 28 21.47 6.63 18.23
C ALA A 28 20.31 5.67 18.56
N GLU A 29 19.23 6.12 19.18
CA GLU A 29 18.04 5.28 19.43
C GLU A 29 17.20 5.08 18.17
N LYS A 30 17.10 6.10 17.30
CA LYS A 30 16.48 5.95 15.96
C LYS A 30 17.26 4.91 15.14
N VAL A 31 18.59 4.98 15.14
CA VAL A 31 19.46 3.99 14.49
C VAL A 31 19.31 2.61 15.12
N ARG A 32 19.30 2.49 16.46
CA ARG A 32 19.11 1.20 17.14
C ARG A 32 17.78 0.53 16.77
N ARG A 33 16.69 1.29 16.73
CA ARG A 33 15.37 0.76 16.31
C ARG A 33 15.36 0.35 14.85
N LEU A 34 16.01 1.12 13.98
CA LEU A 34 16.12 0.79 12.56
C LEU A 34 16.92 -0.52 12.37
N LEU A 35 18.06 -0.66 13.04
CA LEU A 35 18.87 -1.88 12.99
C LEU A 35 18.11 -3.09 13.52
N ALA A 36 17.40 -2.95 14.64
CA ALA A 36 16.58 -4.03 15.21
C ALA A 36 15.47 -4.49 14.25
N LEU A 37 14.87 -3.59 13.46
CA LEU A 37 13.90 -3.95 12.43
C LEU A 37 14.56 -4.72 11.27
N TYR A 38 15.73 -4.29 10.81
CA TYR A 38 16.48 -4.99 9.77
C TYR A 38 16.94 -6.39 10.22
N GLU A 39 17.40 -6.53 11.46
CA GLU A 39 17.78 -7.82 12.04
C GLU A 39 16.58 -8.78 12.12
N ALA A 40 15.40 -8.28 12.54
CA ALA A 40 14.18 -9.07 12.57
C ALA A 40 13.73 -9.51 11.16
N GLU A 41 13.84 -8.62 10.16
CA GLU A 41 13.53 -8.95 8.77
C GLU A 41 14.51 -10.00 8.20
N LEU A 42 15.80 -9.88 8.49
CA LEU A 42 16.81 -10.88 8.10
C LEU A 42 16.51 -12.25 8.73
N GLN A 43 16.17 -12.27 10.02
CA GLN A 43 15.81 -13.50 10.72
C GLN A 43 14.59 -14.17 10.10
N GLN A 44 13.57 -13.38 9.74
CA GLN A 44 12.38 -13.92 9.07
C GLN A 44 12.73 -14.56 7.72
N ARG A 45 13.60 -13.91 6.92
CA ARG A 45 14.03 -14.46 5.61
C ARG A 45 14.86 -15.73 5.77
N ASP A 46 15.70 -15.81 6.78
CA ASP A 46 16.49 -17.02 7.09
C ASP A 46 15.61 -18.19 7.51
N ASP A 47 14.56 -17.93 8.28
CA ASP A 47 13.60 -18.95 8.69
C ASP A 47 12.75 -19.43 7.49
N GLU A 48 12.35 -18.53 6.60
CA GLU A 48 11.69 -18.86 5.33
C GLU A 48 12.59 -19.76 4.46
N LEU A 49 13.87 -19.42 4.30
CA LEU A 49 14.84 -20.21 3.55
C LEU A 49 15.07 -21.60 4.17
N ARG A 50 15.16 -21.70 5.50
CA ARG A 50 15.27 -23.00 6.19
C ARG A 50 14.03 -23.86 5.97
N GLY A 51 12.84 -23.26 5.94
CA GLY A 51 11.60 -23.97 5.65
C GLY A 51 11.61 -24.65 4.28
N VAL A 52 12.15 -23.97 3.25
CA VAL A 52 12.28 -24.53 1.90
C VAL A 52 13.25 -25.72 1.87
N VAL A 53 14.42 -25.58 2.49
CA VAL A 53 15.44 -26.66 2.51
C VAL A 53 14.97 -27.88 3.30
N ALA A 54 14.23 -27.68 4.40
CA ALA A 54 13.68 -28.78 5.18
C ALA A 54 12.51 -29.50 4.48
N GLY A 55 11.74 -28.78 3.67
CA GLY A 55 10.57 -29.30 2.94
C GLY A 55 10.92 -30.21 1.76
N GLU A 56 12.11 -30.10 1.16
CA GLU A 56 12.50 -30.88 -0.03
C GLU A 56 12.71 -32.38 0.20
N ARG A 57 12.71 -32.87 1.45
CA ARG A 57 12.96 -34.30 1.76
C ARG A 57 11.72 -35.17 1.94
N SER A 58 10.53 -34.60 1.84
CA SER A 58 9.27 -35.36 1.95
C SER A 58 8.58 -35.43 0.59
N GLN A 59 9.20 -36.09 -0.39
CA GLN A 59 8.44 -36.57 -1.54
C GLN A 59 7.55 -37.74 -1.09
N PRO A 60 6.21 -37.62 -1.16
CA PRO A 60 5.36 -38.79 -1.07
C PRO A 60 5.65 -39.69 -2.26
N THR A 61 6.03 -40.93 -1.99
CA THR A 61 6.17 -41.99 -2.99
C THR A 61 4.77 -42.30 -3.51
N VAL A 62 4.38 -41.67 -4.62
CA VAL A 62 3.12 -41.96 -5.32
C VAL A 62 3.27 -43.31 -6.01
N SER A 63 2.79 -44.36 -5.34
CA SER A 63 2.51 -45.65 -5.98
C SER A 63 1.34 -45.48 -6.94
N GLY A 64 1.59 -45.85 -8.19
CA GLY A 64 0.64 -45.73 -9.28
C GLY A 64 -0.60 -46.61 -9.15
N ALA A 65 -1.66 -46.19 -9.82
CA ALA A 65 -2.72 -47.07 -10.30
C ALA A 65 -3.36 -46.47 -11.56
N SER A 66 -3.60 -47.36 -12.51
CA SER A 66 -3.90 -47.18 -13.92
C SER A 66 -5.39 -46.90 -14.20
N SER A 67 -5.66 -46.40 -15.41
CA SER A 67 -6.96 -46.09 -16.06
C SER A 67 -7.99 -47.24 -16.08
N PRO A 68 -9.29 -47.01 -16.43
CA PRO A 68 -9.66 -46.91 -17.85
C PRO A 68 -10.87 -46.01 -18.24
N THR A 69 -10.81 -45.70 -19.53
CA THR A 69 -11.78 -45.23 -20.53
C THR A 69 -13.25 -45.65 -20.36
N GLY A 70 -14.18 -44.72 -20.58
CA GLY A 70 -15.60 -45.00 -20.79
C GLY A 70 -16.24 -44.00 -21.76
N HIS A 71 -16.55 -44.46 -22.96
CA HIS A 71 -17.36 -43.77 -23.98
C HIS A 71 -18.86 -43.89 -23.66
N GLY A 72 -19.62 -42.80 -23.88
CA GLY A 72 -21.08 -42.83 -23.90
C GLY A 72 -21.71 -41.46 -24.21
N ALA A 73 -22.22 -41.30 -25.43
CA ALA A 73 -23.17 -40.26 -25.86
C ALA A 73 -24.55 -40.92 -26.09
N PRO A 74 -25.64 -40.25 -26.52
CA PRO A 74 -26.15 -38.88 -26.32
C PRO A 74 -27.62 -38.88 -25.81
N ALA A 75 -28.19 -37.76 -25.31
CA ALA A 75 -29.62 -37.41 -25.51
C ALA A 75 -30.01 -36.06 -24.87
N SER A 76 -30.83 -35.33 -25.63
CA SER A 76 -31.42 -34.01 -25.39
C SER A 76 -32.41 -33.93 -24.22
N THR A 77 -32.47 -32.76 -23.55
CA THR A 77 -33.72 -32.20 -22.97
C THR A 77 -33.46 -30.71 -22.66
N LEU A 78 -33.74 -29.82 -23.60
CA LEU A 78 -34.89 -28.90 -23.62
C LEU A 78 -35.27 -28.27 -22.25
N SER A 79 -35.10 -26.95 -22.21
CA SER A 79 -35.80 -25.95 -21.36
C SER A 79 -35.26 -25.70 -19.95
N ASP A 80 -34.09 -25.06 -19.87
CA ASP A 80 -33.71 -24.28 -18.69
C ASP A 80 -33.98 -22.78 -18.95
N PRO A 81 -34.63 -22.05 -18.03
CA PRO A 81 -34.73 -20.60 -18.13
C PRO A 81 -33.31 -20.02 -18.14
N VAL A 82 -33.04 -19.10 -19.06
CA VAL A 82 -31.77 -18.38 -19.17
C VAL A 82 -31.45 -17.70 -17.84
N LYS A 83 -30.78 -18.42 -16.94
CA LYS A 83 -30.05 -17.84 -15.83
C LYS A 83 -28.98 -16.97 -16.47
N PRO A 84 -28.87 -15.68 -16.12
CA PRO A 84 -27.80 -14.87 -16.66
C PRO A 84 -26.48 -15.54 -16.29
N VAL A 85 -25.79 -16.03 -17.33
CA VAL A 85 -24.45 -16.61 -17.24
C VAL A 85 -23.50 -15.44 -16.98
N PHE A 86 -23.46 -14.97 -15.73
CA PHE A 86 -22.33 -14.24 -15.19
C PHE A 86 -21.31 -15.26 -14.67
N ALA A 87 -20.90 -16.19 -15.54
CA ALA A 87 -19.79 -17.10 -15.30
C ALA A 87 -18.48 -16.40 -15.70
N SER A 88 -18.16 -15.35 -14.96
CA SER A 88 -16.78 -14.91 -14.77
C SER A 88 -16.71 -14.58 -13.30
N GLY A 89 -16.16 -15.49 -12.51
CA GLY A 89 -15.63 -15.17 -11.20
C GLY A 89 -14.53 -14.14 -11.41
N LEU A 90 -14.92 -12.88 -11.58
CA LEU A 90 -14.02 -11.74 -11.59
C LEU A 90 -13.45 -11.74 -10.19
N ARG A 91 -12.28 -12.38 -10.04
CA ARG A 91 -11.40 -12.14 -8.91
C ARG A 91 -11.39 -10.64 -8.75
N MET A 92 -11.91 -10.14 -7.64
CA MET A 92 -11.93 -8.70 -7.42
C MET A 92 -10.49 -8.25 -7.46
N ASP A 93 -10.12 -7.62 -8.57
CA ASP A 93 -8.73 -7.33 -8.88
C ASP A 93 -8.16 -6.48 -7.75
N ARG A 94 -6.93 -6.81 -7.34
CA ARG A 94 -6.19 -6.03 -6.35
C ARG A 94 -5.95 -4.63 -6.89
N VAL A 95 -5.73 -3.67 -5.99
CA VAL A 95 -5.32 -2.33 -6.41
C VAL A 95 -4.00 -2.46 -7.15
N ALA A 96 -3.97 -2.02 -8.40
CA ALA A 96 -2.79 -2.09 -9.27
C ALA A 96 -2.16 -0.70 -9.47
N SER A 97 -2.96 0.35 -9.32
CA SER A 97 -2.51 1.73 -9.54
C SER A 97 -3.20 2.68 -8.57
N VAL A 98 -2.48 3.70 -8.13
CA VAL A 98 -3.05 4.85 -7.43
C VAL A 98 -2.80 6.10 -8.27
N ARG A 99 -3.86 6.83 -8.59
CA ARG A 99 -3.80 8.04 -9.42
C ARG A 99 -4.36 9.23 -8.65
N TRP A 100 -3.83 10.41 -8.93
CA TRP A 100 -4.27 11.62 -8.24
C TRP A 100 -4.13 12.86 -9.11
N ASP A 101 -4.84 13.90 -8.70
CA ASP A 101 -4.57 15.28 -9.09
C ASP A 101 -4.17 16.11 -7.86
N ALA A 102 -3.02 16.77 -7.93
CA ALA A 102 -2.35 17.36 -6.77
C ALA A 102 -1.55 18.64 -7.05
N ALA A 103 -1.99 19.49 -7.98
CA ALA A 103 -1.24 20.70 -8.37
C ALA A 103 -0.97 21.67 -7.20
N GLU A 104 -2.00 22.00 -6.41
CA GLU A 104 -1.92 22.90 -5.24
C GLU A 104 -2.38 22.25 -3.94
N GLY A 105 -3.17 21.19 -4.06
CA GLY A 105 -3.60 20.26 -3.02
C GLY A 105 -4.23 19.05 -3.69
N VAL A 106 -4.55 18.02 -2.93
CA VAL A 106 -5.12 16.78 -3.47
C VAL A 106 -6.60 17.00 -3.75
N HIS A 107 -6.98 17.05 -5.04
CA HIS A 107 -8.38 17.23 -5.44
C HIS A 107 -9.12 15.90 -5.44
N TRP A 108 -8.48 14.85 -5.95
CA TRP A 108 -9.03 13.50 -5.95
C TRP A 108 -7.91 12.47 -5.88
N LEU A 109 -8.26 11.30 -5.37
CA LEU A 109 -7.40 10.11 -5.31
C LEU A 109 -8.22 8.91 -5.76
N HIS A 110 -7.70 8.16 -6.73
CA HIS A 110 -8.34 6.97 -7.25
C HIS A 110 -7.45 5.75 -7.08
N LEU A 111 -7.99 4.70 -6.45
CA LEU A 111 -7.34 3.39 -6.29
C LEU A 111 -7.93 2.43 -7.33
N GLY A 112 -7.23 2.29 -8.45
CA GLY A 112 -7.67 1.46 -9.58
C GLY A 112 -7.34 -0.01 -9.38
N CYS A 113 -8.33 -0.88 -9.61
CA CYS A 113 -8.16 -2.32 -9.68
C CYS A 113 -7.99 -2.75 -11.17
N GLY A 114 -7.01 -3.59 -11.49
CA GLY A 114 -6.85 -4.15 -12.84
C GLY A 114 -6.05 -3.29 -13.84
N GLN A 115 -5.96 -3.75 -15.10
CA GLN A 115 -5.05 -3.20 -16.11
C GLN A 115 -5.22 -1.69 -16.29
N ALA A 116 -4.13 -0.96 -16.02
CA ALA A 116 -3.96 0.47 -16.27
C ALA A 116 -4.27 0.77 -17.75
N GLY A 117 -5.49 1.19 -18.05
CA GLY A 117 -5.97 1.23 -19.44
C GLY A 117 -6.78 2.46 -19.84
N LEU A 118 -7.15 3.34 -18.90
CA LEU A 118 -7.85 4.59 -19.27
C LEU A 118 -6.99 5.76 -18.83
N ASP A 119 -6.22 6.28 -19.77
CA ASP A 119 -5.41 7.47 -19.61
C ASP A 119 -6.33 8.70 -19.55
N LEU A 120 -6.86 8.97 -18.36
CA LEU A 120 -7.51 10.23 -18.06
C LEU A 120 -6.38 11.25 -17.93
N GLY A 121 -5.94 11.85 -19.04
CA GLY A 121 -4.79 12.78 -19.15
C GLY A 121 -4.87 14.08 -18.33
N LEU A 122 -5.62 14.06 -17.22
CA LEU A 122 -5.77 15.10 -16.22
C LEU A 122 -5.09 14.73 -14.88
N ALA A 123 -4.51 13.53 -14.75
CA ALA A 123 -3.81 13.15 -13.53
C ALA A 123 -2.49 13.91 -13.38
N SER A 124 -2.27 14.50 -12.21
CA SER A 124 -0.97 15.10 -11.84
C SER A 124 0.10 14.04 -11.59
N GLY A 125 -0.30 12.81 -11.24
CA GLY A 125 0.63 11.71 -11.04
C GLY A 125 -0.03 10.35 -10.87
N GLU A 126 0.80 9.32 -10.97
CA GLU A 126 0.42 7.91 -10.83
C GLU A 126 1.50 7.14 -10.06
N LEU A 127 1.05 6.23 -9.20
CA LEU A 127 1.85 5.22 -8.52
C LEU A 127 1.38 3.85 -9.00
N LEU A 128 2.21 3.17 -9.79
CA LEU A 128 1.99 1.78 -10.18
C LEU A 128 2.49 0.86 -9.06
N LEU A 129 1.62 -0.03 -8.58
CA LEU A 129 1.94 -1.00 -7.55
C LEU A 129 2.59 -2.23 -8.18
N GLU A 130 3.63 -2.74 -7.55
CA GLU A 130 4.30 -3.98 -7.95
C GLU A 130 3.44 -5.20 -7.62
N ASP A 131 3.75 -6.36 -8.20
CA ASP A 131 2.99 -7.58 -7.91
C ASP A 131 3.05 -7.91 -6.40
N GLY A 132 1.87 -8.18 -5.83
CA GLY A 132 1.65 -8.37 -4.39
C GLY A 132 1.79 -7.11 -3.51
N GLU A 133 2.20 -5.97 -4.07
CA GLU A 133 2.23 -4.71 -3.34
C GLU A 133 0.82 -4.13 -3.19
N HIS A 134 0.57 -3.51 -2.04
CA HIS A 134 -0.74 -2.91 -1.74
C HIS A 134 -0.58 -1.71 -0.81
N VAL A 135 -1.60 -0.85 -0.77
CA VAL A 135 -1.61 0.33 0.09
C VAL A 135 -1.91 -0.09 1.54
N ARG A 136 -1.02 0.28 2.47
CA ARG A 136 -1.11 -0.04 3.90
C ARG A 136 -1.51 1.14 4.75
N LEU A 137 -1.09 2.34 4.38
CA LEU A 137 -1.34 3.55 5.16
C LEU A 137 -1.67 4.72 4.25
N VAL A 138 -2.67 5.48 4.69
CA VAL A 138 -3.07 6.75 4.11
C VAL A 138 -3.11 7.76 5.24
N ARG A 139 -2.25 8.77 5.22
CA ARG A 139 -2.28 9.85 6.22
C ARG A 139 -2.21 11.19 5.53
N GLY A 140 -2.73 12.23 6.15
CA GLY A 140 -2.70 13.54 5.52
C GLY A 140 -3.35 14.60 6.37
N ARG A 141 -3.56 15.75 5.75
CA ARG A 141 -4.27 16.86 6.34
C ARG A 141 -5.27 17.39 5.34
N ALA A 142 -6.52 17.54 5.77
CA ALA A 142 -7.56 18.18 5.00
C ALA A 142 -8.01 19.45 5.72
N ASP A 143 -8.16 20.53 4.97
CA ASP A 143 -8.95 21.69 5.36
C ASP A 143 -10.23 21.66 4.52
N THR A 144 -11.39 21.52 5.14
CA THR A 144 -12.67 21.22 4.46
C THR A 144 -13.25 22.41 3.70
N ARG A 145 -12.57 23.55 3.67
CA ARG A 145 -13.15 24.83 3.24
C ARG A 145 -13.18 25.06 1.73
N ASP A 146 -12.44 24.28 0.95
CA ASP A 146 -12.23 24.53 -0.48
C ASP A 146 -12.63 23.37 -1.42
N GLY A 147 -13.25 22.33 -0.87
CA GLY A 147 -13.71 21.17 -1.64
C GLY A 147 -12.58 20.27 -2.15
N ARG A 148 -11.32 20.48 -1.72
CA ARG A 148 -10.23 19.53 -1.95
C ARG A 148 -10.40 18.33 -1.03
N LEU A 149 -9.90 17.17 -1.48
CA LEU A 149 -9.81 15.97 -0.66
C LEU A 149 -8.85 16.19 0.53
N ALA A 150 -7.70 16.82 0.27
CA ALA A 150 -6.68 17.11 1.28
C ALA A 150 -5.73 18.23 0.81
N ASP A 151 -5.11 18.96 1.75
CA ASP A 151 -3.97 19.84 1.44
C ASP A 151 -2.75 19.03 0.98
N TRP A 152 -2.50 17.95 1.71
CA TRP A 152 -1.47 16.97 1.41
C TRP A 152 -1.84 15.61 1.96
N LEU A 153 -1.33 14.56 1.33
CA LEU A 153 -1.56 13.17 1.72
C LEU A 153 -0.31 12.35 1.44
N THR A 154 0.08 11.47 2.37
CA THR A 154 1.13 10.47 2.19
C THR A 154 0.50 9.08 2.12
N LEU A 155 0.82 8.36 1.04
CA LEU A 155 0.52 6.94 0.88
C LEU A 155 1.76 6.14 1.24
N VAL A 156 1.59 5.05 1.99
CA VAL A 156 2.64 4.07 2.24
C VAL A 156 2.15 2.69 1.86
N THR A 157 2.97 1.97 1.11
CA THR A 157 2.67 0.63 0.60
C THR A 157 3.27 -0.46 1.49
N SER A 158 2.92 -1.72 1.23
CA SER A 158 3.49 -2.89 1.91
C SER A 158 4.98 -3.11 1.65
N ARG A 159 5.53 -2.55 0.57
CA ARG A 159 6.97 -2.55 0.27
C ARG A 159 7.70 -1.33 0.84
N LEU A 160 7.07 -0.63 1.79
CA LEU A 160 7.59 0.59 2.43
C LEU A 160 7.90 1.73 1.44
N ARG A 161 7.30 1.71 0.24
CA ARG A 161 7.35 2.85 -0.68
C ARG A 161 6.40 3.91 -0.15
N SER A 162 6.83 5.16 -0.17
CA SER A 162 6.06 6.30 0.31
C SER A 162 5.98 7.35 -0.77
N VAL A 163 4.76 7.81 -1.08
CA VAL A 163 4.55 8.96 -1.97
C VAL A 163 3.74 10.02 -1.24
N THR A 164 4.20 11.27 -1.30
CA THR A 164 3.48 12.42 -0.75
C THR A 164 2.90 13.23 -1.89
N LEU A 165 1.59 13.49 -1.79
CA LEU A 165 0.75 14.19 -2.74
C LEU A 165 0.43 15.58 -2.16
N GLY A 166 0.39 16.60 -3.02
CA GLY A 166 0.09 17.97 -2.63
C GLY A 166 1.26 18.66 -1.93
N ARG A 167 0.99 19.79 -1.26
CA ARG A 167 2.02 20.61 -0.60
C ARG A 167 1.78 20.68 0.90
N GLN A 168 2.77 20.24 1.67
CA GLN A 168 2.77 20.38 3.11
C GLN A 168 3.07 21.83 3.50
N HIS A 169 2.03 22.60 3.80
CA HIS A 169 2.18 23.99 4.25
C HIS A 169 2.39 24.04 5.78
N GLY A 170 3.57 24.51 6.18
CA GLY A 170 3.91 24.75 7.59
C GLY A 170 4.24 23.48 8.39
N ARG A 171 4.27 23.63 9.72
CA ARG A 171 4.63 22.57 10.68
C ARG A 171 3.43 21.77 11.21
N ALA A 172 2.26 21.92 10.60
CA ALA A 172 1.08 21.21 11.08
C ALA A 172 1.22 19.70 10.82
N GLY A 173 0.91 18.92 11.86
CA GLY A 173 0.85 17.46 11.76
C GLY A 173 -0.31 16.97 10.88
N PRO A 174 -0.37 15.66 10.59
CA PRO A 174 -1.51 15.07 9.91
C PRO A 174 -2.80 15.27 10.73
N GLY A 175 -3.88 15.61 10.03
CA GLY A 175 -5.23 15.68 10.61
C GLY A 175 -5.93 14.31 10.63
N PHE A 176 -5.52 13.38 9.77
CA PHE A 176 -6.02 12.02 9.73
C PHE A 176 -4.91 11.01 9.43
N SER A 177 -5.12 9.77 9.87
CA SER A 177 -4.22 8.65 9.60
C SER A 177 -5.00 7.34 9.64
N PHE A 178 -5.06 6.66 8.51
CA PHE A 178 -5.71 5.36 8.35
C PHE A 178 -4.67 4.30 8.05
N ILE A 179 -4.76 3.17 8.74
CA ILE A 179 -3.86 2.04 8.58
C ILE A 179 -4.71 0.81 8.31
N ALA A 180 -4.34 0.06 7.28
CA ALA A 180 -4.98 -1.20 6.94
C ALA A 180 -4.76 -2.22 8.08
N THR A 181 -5.83 -2.92 8.46
CA THR A 181 -5.74 -4.06 9.37
C THR A 181 -4.72 -5.08 8.83
N PRO A 182 -3.98 -5.83 9.67
CA PRO A 182 -3.12 -6.90 9.19
C PRO A 182 -3.88 -7.87 8.26
N GLY A 183 -3.27 -8.22 7.12
CA GLY A 183 -3.93 -9.04 6.09
C GLY A 183 -4.98 -8.31 5.25
N CYS A 184 -5.11 -6.99 5.37
CA CYS A 184 -5.96 -6.16 4.52
C CYS A 184 -5.15 -5.11 3.74
N GLU A 185 -5.73 -4.67 2.62
CA GLU A 185 -5.30 -3.50 1.86
C GLU A 185 -6.35 -2.38 1.92
N ILE A 186 -5.90 -1.14 1.78
CA ILE A 186 -6.79 -0.01 1.53
C ILE A 186 -7.12 0.00 0.03
N CYS A 187 -8.40 -0.16 -0.31
CA CYS A 187 -8.88 -0.25 -1.69
C CYS A 187 -9.73 0.94 -2.13
N GLY A 188 -10.03 1.87 -1.23
CA GLY A 188 -10.86 3.03 -1.51
C GLY A 188 -10.85 4.03 -0.36
N LEU A 189 -11.37 5.23 -0.62
CA LEU A 189 -11.60 6.25 0.37
C LEU A 189 -13.10 6.36 0.67
N GLU A 190 -13.45 6.63 1.93
CA GLU A 190 -14.82 6.92 2.34
C GLU A 190 -14.97 8.42 2.55
N LEU A 191 -15.82 9.05 1.74
CA LEU A 191 -16.08 10.49 1.79
C LEU A 191 -17.45 10.75 2.43
N GLU A 192 -17.56 11.84 3.20
CA GLU A 192 -18.84 12.35 3.65
C GLU A 192 -19.58 13.09 2.53
N LYS A 193 -20.81 13.56 2.81
CA LYS A 193 -21.64 14.30 1.84
C LYS A 193 -21.02 15.64 1.41
N ASP A 194 -20.17 16.21 2.24
CA ASP A 194 -19.43 17.44 1.96
C ASP A 194 -18.09 17.19 1.23
N GLY A 195 -17.77 15.92 0.91
CA GLY A 195 -16.52 15.53 0.27
C GLY A 195 -15.35 15.35 1.24
N SER A 196 -15.53 15.61 2.53
CA SER A 196 -14.48 15.40 3.53
C SER A 196 -14.15 13.92 3.71
N LEU A 197 -12.88 13.62 3.98
CA LEU A 197 -12.42 12.25 4.17
C LEU A 197 -12.80 11.75 5.56
N ARG A 198 -13.68 10.75 5.62
CA ARG A 198 -14.13 10.10 6.86
C ARG A 198 -13.31 8.87 7.22
N GLY A 199 -12.91 8.11 6.20
CA GLY A 199 -12.38 6.77 6.39
C GLY A 199 -11.76 6.19 5.14
N VAL A 200 -11.47 4.89 5.21
CA VAL A 200 -10.94 4.09 4.10
C VAL A 200 -11.72 2.80 3.98
N GLN A 201 -11.98 2.40 2.74
CA GLN A 201 -12.49 1.08 2.43
C GLN A 201 -11.32 0.11 2.46
N GLN A 202 -11.51 -1.01 3.16
CA GLN A 202 -10.50 -2.05 3.27
C GLN A 202 -10.99 -3.35 2.66
N ARG A 203 -10.07 -4.10 2.06
CA ARG A 203 -10.33 -5.42 1.51
C ARG A 203 -9.36 -6.42 2.11
N SER A 204 -9.86 -7.60 2.46
CA SER A 204 -9.00 -8.72 2.86
C SER A 204 -8.15 -9.16 1.68
N LEU A 205 -6.84 -9.24 1.90
CA LEU A 205 -5.93 -9.94 1.02
C LEU A 205 -6.20 -11.42 1.23
N ALA A 206 -7.14 -11.97 0.47
CA ALA A 206 -7.31 -13.42 0.41
C ALA A 206 -5.91 -14.02 0.24
N ALA A 207 -5.53 -14.93 1.14
CA ALA A 207 -4.22 -15.56 1.15
C ALA A 207 -3.96 -16.08 -0.25
N ALA A 208 -3.19 -15.33 -1.03
CA ALA A 208 -2.99 -15.64 -2.43
C ALA A 208 -2.17 -16.91 -2.48
N GLY A 209 -2.84 -18.03 -2.70
CA GLY A 209 -2.18 -19.26 -3.13
C GLY A 209 -1.77 -20.24 -2.03
N GLY A 210 -2.62 -20.49 -1.03
CA GLY A 210 -2.61 -21.78 -0.33
C GLY A 210 -3.19 -22.94 -1.18
N ALA A 211 -3.20 -22.83 -2.52
CA ALA A 211 -3.86 -23.76 -3.44
C ALA A 211 -2.85 -24.59 -4.28
N GLY A 212 -1.67 -24.85 -3.73
CA GLY A 212 -0.59 -25.63 -4.37
C GLY A 212 -0.38 -27.04 -3.80
N GLY A 213 -1.37 -27.62 -3.12
CA GLY A 213 -1.23 -28.95 -2.51
C GLY A 213 -2.49 -29.80 -2.61
N ALA A 214 -2.71 -30.43 -3.77
CA ALA A 214 -3.52 -31.64 -3.92
C ALA A 214 -3.07 -32.38 -5.19
#